data_AF-A0A517Z127-F1
#
_entry.id   AF-A0A517Z127-F1
#
_cell.length_a   1.000
_cell.length_b   1.000
_cell.length_c   1.000
_cell.angle_alpha   90.00
_cell.angle_beta   90.00
_cell.angle_gamma   90.00
#
_symmetry.space_group_name_H-M   'P 1'
#
loop_
_entity.id
_entity.type
_entity.pdbx_description
1 polymer ?
#
loop_
_entity_poly.entity_id
_entity_poly.type
_entity_poly.pdbx_seq_one_letter_code
_entity_poly.pdbx_strand_id
1 'polypeptide(L)'
;MADQQSINRRALLATLGGAALATAVSPDHLPGETEPQGDGAADNALEDVRQHGLGGYMFLDHATSIVDARQDLFVTSARVPQGEAMPFRIRPATMEVFRADATVDDFTREGGWYWKCGDAEGKSRFRNGKTPLLTSHAGGGPLVMAVYQPDGVVHWYSLQMDLRC
;
A
#
# COMPACT_ATOMS: atom_id res chain seq x y z
N MET A 1 -31.93 26.41 -23.05
CA MET A 1 -30.79 25.52 -23.34
C MET A 1 -29.70 25.85 -22.35
N ALA A 2 -29.40 24.85 -21.52
CA ALA A 2 -28.28 24.63 -20.60
C ALA A 2 -27.57 25.84 -19.93
N ASP A 3 -27.77 25.87 -18.62
CA ASP A 3 -27.02 26.57 -17.58
C ASP A 3 -25.50 26.35 -17.63
N GLN A 4 -24.83 27.43 -17.25
CA GLN A 4 -23.39 27.57 -17.10
C GLN A 4 -23.05 27.29 -15.64
N GLN A 5 -22.64 26.06 -15.30
CA GLN A 5 -22.23 25.71 -13.94
C GLN A 5 -20.82 26.20 -13.64
N SER A 6 -20.77 27.24 -12.81
CA SER A 6 -19.57 27.78 -12.19
C SER A 6 -19.14 26.95 -10.97
N ILE A 7 -17.82 26.90 -10.82
CA ILE A 7 -17.01 26.26 -9.80
C ILE A 7 -17.48 26.62 -8.38
N ASN A 8 -17.84 25.61 -7.56
CA ASN A 8 -18.06 25.80 -6.13
C ASN A 8 -16.77 25.53 -5.34
N ARG A 9 -16.18 26.61 -4.84
CA ARG A 9 -15.15 26.63 -3.80
C ARG A 9 -15.85 26.71 -2.44
N ARG A 10 -15.43 25.83 -1.53
CA ARG A 10 -15.33 26.01 -0.06
C ARG A 10 -16.22 27.09 0.59
N ALA A 11 -17.07 26.68 1.52
CA ALA A 11 -16.94 27.08 2.94
C ALA A 11 -18.13 26.55 3.77
N LEU A 12 -17.81 25.61 4.67
CA LEU A 12 -18.52 25.35 5.92
C LEU A 12 -18.24 26.50 6.89
N LEU A 13 -19.26 26.94 7.63
CA LEU A 13 -19.22 27.54 8.99
C LEU A 13 -20.70 27.75 9.40
N ALA A 14 -21.20 26.96 10.37
CA ALA A 14 -21.46 27.35 11.77
C ALA A 14 -22.70 28.29 11.91
N THR A 15 -23.63 28.16 12.85
CA THR A 15 -23.48 27.96 14.30
C THR A 15 -24.88 27.81 14.94
N LEU A 16 -24.92 27.08 16.06
CA LEU A 16 -25.69 27.31 17.31
C LEU A 16 -27.23 27.38 17.31
N GLY A 17 -27.84 26.45 18.05
CA GLY A 17 -29.16 26.62 18.63
C GLY A 17 -29.51 25.54 19.65
N GLY A 18 -29.64 25.94 20.92
CA GLY A 18 -30.57 25.31 21.86
C GLY A 18 -30.00 24.29 22.85
N ALA A 19 -29.81 24.74 24.08
CA ALA A 19 -29.75 23.86 25.25
C ALA A 19 -31.17 23.35 25.60
N ALA A 20 -31.30 22.06 25.89
CA ALA A 20 -32.39 21.50 26.68
C ALA A 20 -31.86 20.34 27.53
N LEU A 21 -32.01 20.49 28.84
CA LEU A 21 -31.78 19.48 29.86
C LEU A 21 -32.91 18.45 29.83
N ALA A 22 -32.59 17.16 29.79
CA ALA A 22 -33.51 16.08 30.17
C ALA A 22 -32.73 14.95 30.84
N THR A 23 -33.23 14.55 32.00
CA THR A 23 -32.69 13.54 32.92
C THR A 23 -32.99 12.11 32.47
N ALA A 24 -32.07 11.22 32.89
CA ALA A 24 -32.29 9.85 33.37
C ALA A 24 -32.15 8.67 32.39
N VAL A 25 -31.55 7.62 32.99
CA VAL A 25 -31.56 6.19 32.66
C VAL A 25 -30.44 5.72 31.70
N SER A 26 -29.32 5.29 32.28
CA SER A 26 -28.48 4.23 31.70
C SER A 26 -29.31 2.95 31.65
N PRO A 27 -29.38 2.29 30.49
CA PRO A 27 -28.45 1.19 30.27
C PRO A 27 -27.93 1.12 28.83
N ASP A 28 -26.67 0.71 28.73
CA ASP A 28 -26.01 0.13 27.57
C ASP A 28 -25.94 0.91 26.24
N HIS A 29 -24.70 0.97 25.74
CA HIS A 29 -24.29 1.34 24.38
C HIS A 29 -24.33 2.83 24.00
N LEU A 30 -23.17 3.48 24.15
CA LEU A 30 -22.85 4.69 23.37
C LEU A 30 -22.35 4.26 21.98
N PRO A 31 -22.93 4.75 20.88
CA PRO A 31 -22.37 4.59 19.54
C PRO A 31 -21.23 5.61 19.40
N GLY A 32 -20.02 5.17 19.65
CA GLY A 32 -18.87 6.06 19.68
C GLY A 32 -17.60 5.46 20.26
N GLU A 33 -17.50 4.12 20.33
CA GLU A 33 -16.19 3.48 20.29
C GLU A 33 -15.60 3.82 18.93
N THR A 34 -14.83 4.91 18.93
CA THR A 34 -13.73 5.07 18.00
C THR A 34 -12.94 3.78 18.20
N GLU A 35 -13.08 2.83 17.27
CA GLU A 35 -12.14 1.72 17.19
C GLU A 35 -10.76 2.36 17.35
N PRO A 36 -9.89 1.84 18.24
CA PRO A 36 -8.52 2.29 18.22
C PRO A 36 -8.08 2.12 16.76
N GLN A 37 -7.77 3.23 16.09
CA GLN A 37 -6.99 3.20 14.86
C GLN A 37 -5.79 2.38 15.24
N GLY A 38 -5.81 1.09 14.88
CA GLY A 38 -4.85 0.14 15.38
C GLY A 38 -3.50 0.70 15.01
N ASP A 39 -2.68 0.99 16.02
CA ASP A 39 -1.27 1.30 15.85
C ASP A 39 -0.77 0.35 14.77
N GLY A 40 -0.35 0.92 13.64
CA GLY A 40 -0.01 0.14 12.45
C GLY A 40 0.99 -0.93 12.86
N ALA A 41 0.54 -2.18 12.94
CA ALA A 41 1.39 -3.27 13.38
C ALA A 41 2.61 -3.30 12.46
N ALA A 42 3.79 -3.11 13.03
CA ALA A 42 5.01 -2.92 12.27
C ALA A 42 5.26 -4.10 11.34
N ASP A 43 5.56 -3.82 10.06
CA ASP A 43 5.91 -4.82 9.06
C ASP A 43 7.26 -5.47 9.35
N ASN A 44 7.25 -6.37 10.32
CA ASN A 44 8.41 -7.12 10.77
C ASN A 44 9.12 -7.84 9.61
N ALA A 45 8.39 -8.28 8.58
CA ALA A 45 9.00 -8.93 7.43
C ALA A 45 9.73 -7.91 6.52
N LEU A 46 9.16 -6.73 6.30
CA LEU A 46 9.86 -5.68 5.55
C LEU A 46 11.07 -5.13 6.34
N GLU A 47 10.94 -4.98 7.66
CA GLU A 47 12.07 -4.60 8.53
C GLU A 47 13.18 -5.66 8.54
N ASP A 48 12.82 -6.94 8.66
CA ASP A 48 13.79 -8.03 8.67
C ASP A 48 14.61 -8.06 7.37
N VAL A 49 13.96 -7.94 6.21
CA VAL A 49 14.68 -7.88 4.93
C VAL A 49 15.63 -6.67 4.85
N ARG A 50 15.23 -5.52 5.41
CA ARG A 50 16.08 -4.32 5.43
C ARG A 50 17.31 -4.48 6.32
N GLN A 51 17.19 -5.21 7.44
CA GLN A 51 18.24 -5.35 8.44
C GLN A 51 19.15 -6.56 8.17
N HIS A 52 18.58 -7.68 7.75
CA HIS A 52 19.27 -8.97 7.63
C HIS A 52 19.36 -9.49 6.18
N GLY A 53 18.72 -8.82 5.23
CA GLY A 53 18.70 -9.21 3.82
C GLY A 53 17.73 -10.35 3.52
N LEU A 54 17.95 -11.04 2.40
CA LEU A 54 16.99 -12.01 1.84
C LEU A 54 17.21 -13.46 2.32
N GLY A 55 18.16 -13.71 3.24
CA GLY A 55 18.59 -15.07 3.60
C GLY A 55 17.49 -15.97 4.19
N GLY A 56 16.47 -15.38 4.81
CA GLY A 56 15.30 -16.08 5.36
C GLY A 56 14.09 -16.15 4.43
N TYR A 57 14.24 -15.79 3.15
CA TYR A 57 13.13 -15.66 2.21
C TYR A 57 13.31 -16.54 0.97
N MET A 58 12.19 -17.03 0.45
CA MET A 58 12.10 -17.73 -0.82
C MET A 58 11.23 -16.97 -1.83
N PHE A 59 11.49 -17.19 -3.13
CA PHE A 59 10.72 -16.63 -4.23
C PHE A 59 9.56 -17.56 -4.60
N LEU A 60 8.35 -17.00 -4.75
CA LEU A 60 7.16 -17.79 -5.09
C LEU A 60 6.66 -17.57 -6.52
N ASP A 61 6.60 -16.32 -6.95
CA ASP A 61 6.06 -15.92 -8.24
C ASP A 61 6.87 -14.75 -8.80
N HIS A 62 6.75 -14.53 -10.11
CA HIS A 62 7.43 -13.43 -10.78
C HIS A 62 6.52 -12.72 -11.77
N ALA A 63 6.80 -11.45 -12.01
CA ALA A 63 6.22 -10.65 -13.07
C ALA A 63 7.32 -9.82 -13.73
N THR A 64 7.05 -9.29 -14.92
CA THR A 64 7.99 -8.39 -15.62
C THR A 64 7.25 -7.16 -16.11
N SER A 65 7.93 -6.01 -16.07
CA SER A 65 7.49 -4.77 -16.69
C SER A 65 8.64 -4.14 -17.46
N ILE A 66 8.31 -3.31 -18.45
CA ILE A 66 9.29 -2.54 -19.24
C ILE A 66 8.99 -1.06 -19.03
N VAL A 67 10.01 -0.30 -18.65
CA VAL A 67 9.93 1.14 -18.35
C VAL A 67 11.10 1.90 -18.98
N ASP A 68 11.08 3.23 -18.93
CA ASP A 68 12.20 4.05 -19.39
C ASP A 68 13.38 3.97 -18.41
N ALA A 69 14.46 3.29 -18.82
CA ALA A 69 15.68 3.06 -18.05
C ALA A 69 16.39 4.33 -17.51
N ARG A 70 16.03 5.52 -18.00
CA ARG A 70 16.63 6.79 -17.58
C ARG A 70 15.95 7.43 -16.39
N GLN A 71 14.82 6.89 -15.95
CA GLN A 71 13.96 7.47 -14.93
C GLN A 71 13.90 6.58 -13.69
N ASP A 72 13.77 7.21 -12.53
CA ASP A 72 13.42 6.52 -11.30
C ASP A 72 12.00 5.95 -11.41
N LEU A 73 11.83 4.72 -10.93
CA LEU A 73 10.54 4.04 -10.85
C LEU A 73 9.94 4.27 -9.47
N PHE A 74 8.69 4.69 -9.42
CA PHE A 74 7.96 4.90 -8.17
C PHE A 74 6.81 3.91 -8.09
N VAL A 75 6.82 3.06 -7.08
CA VAL A 75 5.65 2.25 -6.73
C VAL A 75 4.71 3.12 -5.91
N THR A 76 3.54 3.44 -6.45
CA THR A 76 2.60 4.39 -5.85
C THR A 76 1.64 3.75 -4.86
N SER A 77 1.51 2.43 -4.88
CA SER A 77 0.73 1.63 -3.93
C SER A 77 1.66 0.78 -3.05
N ALA A 78 2.55 1.44 -2.32
CA ALA A 78 3.48 0.81 -1.38
C ALA A 78 3.26 1.34 0.04
N ARG A 79 3.71 0.56 1.03
CA ARG A 79 3.68 0.96 2.44
C ARG A 79 5.07 0.94 3.04
N VAL A 80 5.31 1.85 3.98
CA VAL A 80 6.47 1.77 4.88
C VAL A 80 6.20 0.75 5.99
N PRO A 81 7.24 0.29 6.70
CA PRO A 81 7.04 -0.70 7.75
C PRO A 81 6.12 -0.27 8.88
N GLN A 82 6.01 1.03 9.13
CA GLN A 82 5.08 1.60 10.11
C GLN A 82 3.61 1.49 9.66
N GLY A 83 3.36 1.02 8.43
CA GLY A 83 2.03 0.85 7.87
C GLY A 83 1.46 2.09 7.19
N GLU A 84 2.23 3.15 7.00
CA GLU A 84 1.77 4.32 6.23
C GLU A 84 1.92 4.08 4.72
N ALA A 85 0.94 4.51 3.93
CA ALA A 85 1.02 4.48 2.48
C ALA A 85 2.00 5.56 2.00
N MET A 86 3.08 5.16 1.32
CA MET A 86 4.08 6.09 0.81
C MET A 86 4.64 5.58 -0.53
N PRO A 87 4.77 6.46 -1.55
CA PRO A 87 5.44 6.08 -2.79
C PRO A 87 6.85 5.58 -2.53
N PHE A 88 7.19 4.42 -3.08
CA PHE A 88 8.48 3.78 -2.90
C PHE A 88 9.33 3.93 -4.17
N ARG A 89 10.54 4.48 -4.01
CA ARG A 89 11.42 4.82 -5.14
C ARG A 89 12.44 3.72 -5.41
N ILE A 90 12.61 3.38 -6.68
CA ILE A 90 13.55 2.38 -7.18
C ILE A 90 14.39 3.03 -8.26
N ARG A 91 15.72 3.03 -8.09
CA ARG A 91 16.63 3.62 -9.07
C ARG A 91 16.98 2.60 -10.16
N PRO A 92 17.32 3.04 -11.38
CA PRO A 92 17.87 2.15 -12.39
C PRO A 92 19.09 1.38 -11.87
N ALA A 93 19.24 0.13 -12.30
CA ALA A 93 20.33 -0.76 -11.89
C ALA A 93 20.39 -1.07 -10.39
N THR A 94 19.27 -0.99 -9.66
CA THR A 94 19.18 -1.38 -8.25
C THR A 94 18.20 -2.51 -8.00
N MET A 95 18.34 -3.12 -6.83
CA MET A 95 17.41 -4.07 -6.27
C MET A 95 16.83 -3.47 -5.00
N GLU A 96 15.50 -3.48 -4.88
CA GLU A 96 14.81 -2.89 -3.73
C GLU A 96 13.63 -3.76 -3.32
N VAL A 97 13.27 -3.72 -2.03
CA VAL A 97 12.16 -4.49 -1.46
C VAL A 97 11.14 -3.56 -0.83
N PHE A 98 9.87 -3.79 -1.12
CA PHE A 98 8.76 -3.01 -0.58
C PHE A 98 7.56 -3.90 -0.26
N ARG A 99 6.66 -3.38 0.57
CA ARG A 99 5.34 -3.95 0.82
C ARG A 99 4.31 -3.28 -0.07
N ALA A 100 3.56 -4.04 -0.87
CA ALA A 100 2.43 -3.49 -1.60
C ALA A 100 1.31 -3.08 -0.62
N ASP A 101 0.61 -1.98 -0.90
CA ASP A 101 -0.54 -1.55 -0.11
C ASP A 101 -1.81 -2.21 -0.63
N ALA A 102 -2.44 -3.09 0.16
CA ALA A 102 -3.66 -3.82 -0.21
C ALA A 102 -4.95 -3.04 0.13
N THR A 103 -4.85 -1.81 0.64
CA THR A 103 -5.99 -0.99 1.08
C THR A 103 -6.46 0.03 0.04
N VAL A 104 -5.72 0.17 -1.07
CA VAL A 104 -6.01 1.22 -2.09
C VAL A 104 -7.30 0.94 -2.84
N ASP A 105 -7.46 -0.27 -3.37
CA ASP A 105 -8.59 -0.68 -4.19
C ASP A 105 -8.70 -2.22 -4.31
N ASP A 106 -9.64 -2.71 -5.11
CA ASP A 106 -9.84 -4.15 -5.30
C ASP A 106 -8.64 -4.82 -5.98
N PHE A 107 -7.99 -4.13 -6.93
CA PHE A 107 -6.82 -4.66 -7.65
C PHE A 107 -5.63 -4.91 -6.72
N THR A 108 -5.36 -3.95 -5.83
CA THR A 108 -4.29 -4.06 -4.85
C THR A 108 -4.63 -5.06 -3.74
N ARG A 109 -5.91 -5.19 -3.38
CA ARG A 109 -6.39 -6.25 -2.47
C ARG A 109 -6.19 -7.66 -3.03
N GLU A 110 -6.23 -7.81 -4.35
CA GLU A 110 -5.87 -9.05 -5.06
C GLU A 110 -4.35 -9.25 -5.22
N GLY A 111 -3.53 -8.42 -4.58
CA GLY A 111 -2.06 -8.53 -4.60
C GLY A 111 -1.39 -7.84 -5.79
N GLY A 112 -2.09 -6.92 -6.46
CA GLY A 112 -1.51 -6.03 -7.46
C GLY A 112 -0.80 -4.82 -6.86
N TRP A 113 -0.01 -4.12 -7.67
CA TRP A 113 0.58 -2.83 -7.34
C TRP A 113 0.64 -1.89 -8.54
N TYR A 114 0.58 -0.60 -8.27
CA TYR A 114 0.70 0.49 -9.23
C TYR A 114 2.11 1.07 -9.22
N TRP A 115 2.57 1.50 -10.39
CA TRP A 115 3.87 2.13 -10.55
C TRP A 115 3.84 3.26 -11.58
N LYS A 116 4.79 4.18 -11.46
CA LYS A 116 5.00 5.32 -12.36
C LYS A 116 6.49 5.49 -12.66
N CYS A 117 6.82 5.77 -13.92
CA CYS A 117 8.18 5.99 -14.43
C CYS A 117 8.15 7.15 -15.43
N GLY A 118 8.55 8.36 -15.02
CA GLY A 118 8.34 9.56 -15.81
C GLY A 118 6.85 9.82 -16.06
N ASP A 119 6.45 9.91 -17.33
CA ASP A 119 5.05 10.07 -17.74
C ASP A 119 4.31 8.73 -17.93
N ALA A 120 5.02 7.60 -17.87
CA ALA A 120 4.42 6.28 -17.97
C ALA A 120 3.89 5.82 -16.61
N GLU A 121 2.69 5.26 -16.59
CA GLU A 121 2.11 4.60 -15.44
C GLU A 121 1.63 3.21 -15.82
N GLY A 122 1.61 2.31 -14.85
CA GLY A 122 1.19 0.95 -15.07
C GLY A 122 0.82 0.23 -13.79
N LYS A 123 0.37 -1.01 -13.98
CA LYS A 123 0.00 -1.90 -12.89
C LYS A 123 0.55 -3.29 -13.16
N SER A 124 1.02 -3.94 -12.10
CA SER A 124 1.61 -5.27 -12.16
C SER A 124 0.97 -6.15 -11.10
N ARG A 125 0.86 -7.44 -11.38
CA ARG A 125 0.39 -8.46 -10.44
C ARG A 125 1.07 -9.78 -10.76
N PHE A 126 1.26 -10.61 -9.74
CA PHE A 126 1.76 -11.96 -9.91
C PHE A 126 0.69 -12.87 -10.55
N ARG A 127 1.12 -13.81 -11.40
CA ARG A 127 0.21 -14.62 -12.22
C ARG A 127 -0.67 -15.54 -11.38
N ASN A 128 -0.13 -16.06 -10.29
CA ASN A 128 -0.83 -17.00 -9.44
C ASN A 128 -1.82 -16.30 -8.50
N GLY A 129 -1.81 -14.95 -8.41
CA GLY A 129 -2.78 -14.14 -7.67
C GLY A 129 -2.96 -14.49 -6.18
N LYS A 130 -2.13 -15.39 -5.67
CA LYS A 130 -2.25 -16.06 -4.37
C LYS A 130 -0.90 -16.09 -3.68
N THR A 131 -0.16 -15.00 -3.74
CA THR A 131 1.02 -14.86 -2.88
C THR A 131 0.51 -14.93 -1.44
N PRO A 132 0.86 -15.97 -0.66
CA PRO A 132 0.30 -16.14 0.67
C PRO A 132 0.63 -14.94 1.53
N LEU A 133 -0.40 -14.27 2.01
CA LEU A 133 -0.37 -13.15 2.94
C LEU A 133 -0.07 -13.61 4.39
N LEU A 134 0.51 -14.81 4.55
CA LEU A 134 0.75 -15.44 5.85
C LEU A 134 1.63 -14.60 6.78
N THR A 135 2.38 -13.64 6.24
CA THR A 135 3.21 -12.70 6.99
C THR A 135 2.84 -11.24 6.70
N SER A 136 1.65 -10.96 6.15
CA SER A 136 1.20 -9.59 5.91
C SER A 136 0.37 -9.09 7.08
N HIS A 137 0.70 -7.89 7.56
CA HIS A 137 -0.11 -7.16 8.52
C HIS A 137 -1.44 -6.74 7.91
N ALA A 138 -2.37 -6.28 8.75
CA ALA A 138 -3.63 -5.71 8.29
C ALA A 138 -3.37 -4.59 7.25
N GLY A 139 -3.92 -4.75 6.05
CA GLY A 139 -3.73 -3.82 4.92
C GLY A 139 -2.42 -4.00 4.13
N GLY A 140 -1.54 -4.93 4.52
CA GLY A 140 -0.36 -5.30 3.77
C GLY A 140 -0.66 -6.29 2.65
N GLY A 141 -0.17 -6.01 1.45
CA GLY A 141 -0.16 -6.93 0.32
C GLY A 141 1.09 -7.83 0.29
N PRO A 142 1.46 -8.37 -0.88
CA PRO A 142 2.70 -9.15 -1.02
C PRO A 142 3.94 -8.32 -0.66
N LEU A 143 4.96 -9.00 -0.12
CA LEU A 143 6.31 -8.46 -0.05
C LEU A 143 6.96 -8.66 -1.42
N VAL A 144 7.42 -7.58 -2.04
CA VAL A 144 7.88 -7.58 -3.42
C VAL A 144 9.32 -7.13 -3.48
N MET A 145 10.15 -7.96 -4.10
CA MET A 145 11.47 -7.57 -4.55
C MET A 145 11.40 -7.12 -6.01
N ALA A 146 11.92 -5.93 -6.27
CA ALA A 146 12.07 -5.39 -7.60
C ALA A 146 13.55 -5.39 -7.99
N VAL A 147 13.89 -5.95 -9.14
CA VAL A 147 15.21 -5.87 -9.77
C VAL A 147 15.07 -5.02 -11.02
N TYR A 148 15.55 -3.79 -10.96
CA TYR A 148 15.47 -2.84 -12.07
C TYR A 148 16.76 -2.90 -12.89
N GLN A 149 16.69 -3.51 -14.07
CA GLN A 149 17.83 -3.67 -14.97
C GLN A 149 18.17 -2.36 -15.73
N PRO A 150 19.42 -2.18 -16.17
CA PRO A 150 19.85 -1.00 -16.92
C PRO A 150 19.17 -0.80 -18.28
N ASP A 151 18.50 -1.82 -18.82
CA ASP A 151 17.84 -1.80 -20.13
C ASP A 151 16.35 -1.41 -20.04
N GLY A 152 15.84 -1.13 -18.85
CA GLY A 152 14.43 -0.78 -18.63
C GLY A 152 13.55 -1.95 -18.21
N VAL A 153 14.09 -3.17 -18.13
CA VAL A 153 13.36 -4.33 -17.66
C VAL A 153 13.31 -4.34 -16.13
N VAL A 154 12.12 -4.46 -15.57
CA VAL A 154 11.92 -4.64 -14.13
C VAL A 154 11.38 -6.03 -13.88
N HIS A 155 12.15 -6.84 -13.15
CA HIS A 155 11.68 -8.12 -12.64
C HIS A 155 11.13 -7.94 -11.24
N TRP A 156 9.93 -8.44 -11.04
CA TRP A 156 9.25 -8.44 -9.75
C TRP A 156 9.22 -9.85 -9.23
N TYR A 157 9.55 -10.05 -7.97
CA TYR A 157 9.49 -11.35 -7.29
C TYR A 157 8.71 -11.21 -6.00
N SER A 158 7.78 -12.13 -5.75
CA SER A 158 7.15 -12.23 -4.45
C SER A 158 8.07 -12.94 -3.47
N LEU A 159 8.18 -12.39 -2.26
CA LEU A 159 8.95 -12.96 -1.16
C LEU A 159 8.02 -13.58 -0.11
N GLN A 160 8.38 -14.76 0.37
CA GLN A 160 7.78 -15.41 1.52
C GLN A 160 8.88 -15.89 2.47
N MET A 161 8.66 -15.79 3.78
CA MET A 161 9.57 -16.38 4.76
C MET A 161 9.69 -17.88 4.53
N ASP A 162 10.92 -18.38 4.45
CA ASP A 162 11.20 -19.80 4.38
C ASP A 162 11.16 -20.39 5.79
N LEU A 163 10.10 -21.13 6.12
CA LEU A 163 9.92 -21.77 7.43
C LEU A 163 10.50 -23.19 7.48
N ARG A 164 11.30 -23.59 6.49
CA ARG A 164 11.92 -24.93 6.43
C ARG A 164 13.25 -25.00 7.19
N CYS A 165 13.59 -23.96 7.94
CA CYS A 165 14.82 -23.85 8.73
C CYS A 165 14.66 -24.40 10.16
#